data_AF-A0A8S1HDV2-F1
#
_entry.id   AF-A0A8S1HDV2-F1
#
_cell.length_a   1.000
_cell.length_b   1.000
_cell.length_c   1.000
_cell.angle_alpha   90.00
_cell.angle_beta   90.00
_cell.angle_gamma   90.00
#
_symmetry.space_group_name_H-M   'P 1'
#
loop_
_entity.id
_entity.type
_entity.pdbx_description
1 polymer ?
#
loop_
_entity_poly.entity_id
_entity_poly.type
_entity_poly.pdbx_seq_one_letter_code
_entity_poly.pdbx_strand_id
1 'polypeptide(L)'
;MEATTKSLLNVFLWLVAVTAVVSEMNVDGWDPTVRDKTEFCERLVQYAPNSDVYCESFVFCCNSQFDPMNGDKCQVKAVECEPVENSRTGRGSCLLSNCTELLTTTTTTTTSRPLVTINAAPELVALSTLVGLSIAVSSFLCSNL
;
A
#
# COMPACT_ATOMS: atom_id res chain seq x y z
N MET A 1 -11.85 12.51 -38.94
CA MET A 1 -10.61 12.50 -38.12
C MET A 1 -10.98 13.06 -36.75
N GLU A 2 -11.68 12.29 -35.91
CA GLU A 2 -12.29 12.83 -34.67
C GLU A 2 -12.25 11.85 -33.48
N ALA A 3 -11.91 10.58 -33.71
CA ALA A 3 -11.93 9.53 -32.69
C ALA A 3 -10.60 9.38 -31.93
N THR A 4 -9.47 9.69 -32.56
CA THR A 4 -8.13 9.55 -31.97
C THR A 4 -7.85 10.62 -30.91
N THR A 5 -8.38 11.82 -31.09
CA THR A 5 -8.22 12.95 -30.17
C THR A 5 -8.95 12.72 -28.84
N LYS A 6 -10.14 12.10 -28.87
CA LYS A 6 -10.94 11.78 -27.67
C LYS A 6 -10.29 10.70 -26.80
N SER A 7 -9.68 9.69 -27.43
CA SER A 7 -9.00 8.59 -26.73
C SER A 7 -7.73 9.07 -26.03
N LEU A 8 -6.91 9.87 -26.72
CA LEU A 8 -5.73 10.49 -26.11
C LEU A 8 -6.13 11.44 -24.98
N LEU A 9 -7.18 12.24 -25.14
CA LEU A 9 -7.69 13.11 -24.08
C LEU A 9 -8.09 12.32 -22.83
N ASN A 10 -8.77 11.18 -22.99
CA ASN A 10 -9.13 10.31 -21.87
C ASN A 10 -7.91 9.69 -21.17
N VAL A 11 -6.91 9.22 -21.93
CA VAL A 11 -5.67 8.67 -21.36
C VAL A 11 -4.87 9.75 -20.63
N PHE A 12 -4.79 10.96 -21.19
CA PHE A 12 -4.18 12.11 -20.51
C PHE A 12 -4.96 12.49 -19.24
N LEU A 13 -6.29 12.46 -19.27
CA LEU A 13 -7.12 12.72 -18.08
C LEU A 13 -6.86 11.70 -16.98
N TRP A 14 -6.75 10.42 -17.35
CA TRP A 14 -6.41 9.33 -16.43
C TRP A 14 -5.00 9.47 -15.85
N LEU A 15 -4.01 9.82 -16.67
CA LEU A 15 -2.63 10.02 -16.20
C LEU A 15 -2.54 11.22 -15.24
N VAL A 16 -3.25 12.32 -15.52
CA VAL A 16 -3.32 13.49 -14.63
C VAL A 16 -4.06 13.16 -13.33
N ALA A 17 -5.12 12.34 -13.40
CA ALA A 17 -5.81 11.86 -12.20
C ALA A 17 -4.88 10.97 -11.35
N VAL A 18 -4.15 10.04 -11.95
CA VAL A 18 -3.22 9.17 -11.23
C VAL A 18 -2.07 9.97 -10.61
N THR A 19 -1.50 10.96 -11.30
CA THR A 19 -0.42 11.78 -10.72
C THR A 19 -0.90 12.69 -9.58
N ALA A 20 -2.15 13.16 -9.59
CA ALA A 20 -2.73 13.93 -8.49
C ALA A 20 -2.88 13.09 -7.19
N VAL A 21 -3.29 11.82 -7.30
CA VAL A 21 -3.43 10.93 -6.13
C VAL A 21 -2.07 10.62 -5.50
N VAL A 22 -1.00 10.53 -6.28
CA VAL A 22 0.35 10.22 -5.76
C VAL A 22 0.97 11.43 -5.04
N SER A 23 0.62 12.67 -5.40
CA SER A 23 1.12 13.87 -4.71
C SER A 23 0.51 14.12 -3.33
N GLU A 24 -0.63 13.51 -3.01
CA GLU A 24 -1.31 13.63 -1.70
C GLU A 24 -0.78 12.63 -0.65
N MET A 25 0.16 11.76 -1.02
CA MET A 25 0.77 10.81 -0.08
C MET A 25 1.89 11.43 0.78
N ASN A 26 2.23 12.69 0.57
CA ASN A 26 2.82 13.50 1.63
C ASN A 26 1.69 13.88 2.59
N VAL A 27 1.44 13.01 3.56
CA VAL A 27 0.44 13.23 4.60
C VAL A 27 0.97 14.31 5.55
N ASP A 28 1.01 15.56 5.08
CA ASP A 28 1.26 16.74 5.91
C ASP A 28 0.19 16.75 7.01
N GLY A 29 0.56 16.28 8.21
CA GLY A 29 -0.34 16.17 9.35
C GLY A 29 -0.65 14.74 9.82
N TRP A 30 -0.06 13.69 9.25
CA TRP A 30 -0.14 12.35 9.85
C TRP A 30 0.69 12.27 11.12
N ASP A 31 0.05 11.98 12.24
CA ASP A 31 0.72 11.75 13.51
C ASP A 31 1.10 10.25 13.65
N PRO A 32 2.40 9.88 13.60
CA PRO A 32 2.83 8.49 13.75
C PRO A 32 2.61 7.94 15.16
N THR A 33 2.17 8.75 16.11
CA THR A 33 1.81 8.37 17.49
C THR A 33 0.31 8.19 17.69
N VAL A 34 -0.52 8.41 16.66
CA VAL A 34 -1.96 8.16 16.70
C VAL A 34 -2.27 6.85 15.97
N ARG A 35 -3.24 6.09 16.49
CA ARG A 35 -3.81 4.89 15.86
C ARG A 35 -5.32 5.05 15.79
N ASP A 36 -5.83 5.09 14.58
CA ASP A 36 -7.26 4.93 14.34
C ASP A 36 -7.58 3.43 14.21
N LYS A 37 -8.39 2.92 15.13
CA LYS A 37 -8.89 1.53 15.13
C LYS A 37 -10.39 1.46 14.86
N THR A 38 -11.01 2.58 14.50
CA THR A 38 -12.44 2.70 14.26
C THR A 38 -12.89 1.66 13.23
N GLU A 39 -12.37 1.73 12.01
CA GLU A 39 -12.76 0.83 10.92
C GLU A 39 -12.52 -0.66 11.27
N PHE A 40 -11.43 -0.95 12.00
CA PHE A 40 -11.16 -2.31 12.46
C PHE A 40 -12.26 -2.82 13.40
N CYS A 41 -12.64 -2.02 14.39
CA CYS A 41 -13.69 -2.39 15.32
C CYS A 41 -15.07 -2.40 14.68
N GLU A 42 -15.37 -1.49 13.75
CA GLU A 42 -16.62 -1.49 12.98
C GLU A 42 -16.80 -2.80 12.20
N ARG A 43 -15.75 -3.28 11.52
CA ARG A 43 -15.79 -4.57 10.78
C ARG A 43 -16.03 -5.76 11.70
N LEU A 44 -15.54 -5.72 12.94
CA LEU A 44 -15.74 -6.81 13.91
C LEU A 44 -17.20 -6.89 14.37
N VAL A 45 -17.88 -5.75 14.48
CA VAL A 45 -19.23 -5.64 15.05
C VAL A 45 -20.35 -5.49 14.03
N GLN A 46 -20.01 -5.53 12.73
CA GLN A 46 -20.95 -5.31 11.63
C GLN A 46 -22.16 -6.27 11.61
N TYR A 47 -22.07 -7.41 12.30
CA TYR A 47 -23.12 -8.42 12.40
C TYR A 47 -23.93 -8.37 13.70
N ALA A 48 -23.79 -7.29 14.47
CA ALA A 48 -24.54 -7.13 15.70
C ALA A 48 -26.07 -7.20 15.45
N PRO A 49 -26.84 -7.80 16.37
CA PRO A 49 -28.28 -7.99 16.20
C PRO A 49 -29.07 -6.67 16.29
N ASN A 50 -28.56 -5.69 17.03
CA ASN A 50 -29.13 -4.36 17.21
C ASN A 50 -28.03 -3.33 17.51
N SER A 51 -28.39 -2.03 17.48
CA SER A 51 -27.48 -0.90 17.68
C SER A 51 -26.84 -0.84 19.08
N ASP A 52 -27.51 -1.33 20.11
CA ASP A 52 -26.99 -1.32 21.48
C ASP A 52 -25.86 -2.35 21.62
N VAL A 53 -26.11 -3.58 21.16
CA VAL A 53 -25.11 -4.66 21.12
C VAL A 53 -23.95 -4.30 20.18
N TYR A 54 -24.23 -3.56 19.10
CA TYR A 54 -23.19 -3.00 18.24
C TYR A 54 -22.23 -2.12 19.05
N CYS A 55 -22.76 -1.15 19.80
CA CYS A 55 -21.92 -0.22 20.55
C CYS A 55 -21.20 -0.88 21.72
N GLU A 56 -21.85 -1.79 22.45
CA GLU A 56 -21.18 -2.57 23.50
C GLU A 56 -19.99 -3.37 22.93
N SER A 57 -20.21 -4.05 21.81
CA SER A 57 -19.16 -4.82 21.14
C SER A 57 -18.06 -3.93 20.57
N PHE A 58 -18.41 -2.73 20.08
CA PHE A 58 -17.46 -1.78 19.52
C PHE A 58 -16.53 -1.23 20.61
N VAL A 59 -17.12 -0.81 21.74
CA VAL A 59 -16.36 -0.35 22.91
C VAL A 59 -15.48 -1.47 23.44
N PHE A 60 -15.98 -2.71 23.50
CA PHE A 60 -15.19 -3.86 23.91
C PHE A 60 -14.00 -4.09 22.97
N CYS A 61 -14.21 -4.05 21.65
CA CYS A 61 -13.13 -4.14 20.66
C CYS A 61 -12.08 -3.06 20.91
N CYS A 62 -12.49 -1.80 21.02
CA CYS A 62 -11.57 -0.68 21.22
C CYS A 62 -10.74 -0.86 22.51
N ASN A 63 -11.38 -1.31 23.59
CA ASN A 63 -10.71 -1.60 24.85
C ASN A 63 -9.70 -2.74 24.73
N SER A 64 -10.02 -3.80 23.98
CA SER A 64 -9.12 -4.95 23.77
C SER A 64 -7.85 -4.60 22.99
N GLN A 65 -7.92 -3.55 22.15
CA GLN A 65 -6.78 -3.06 21.38
C GLN A 65 -5.94 -2.05 22.16
N PHE A 66 -6.44 -1.55 23.29
CA PHE A 66 -5.73 -0.59 24.12
C PHE A 66 -4.96 -1.29 25.24
N ASP A 67 -3.66 -1.45 25.02
CA ASP A 67 -2.74 -2.02 26.01
C ASP A 67 -1.63 -0.99 26.33
N PRO A 68 -1.74 -0.25 27.45
CA PRO A 68 -0.74 0.75 27.82
C PRO A 68 0.62 0.15 28.21
N MET A 69 0.73 -1.17 28.34
CA MET A 69 1.91 -1.85 28.85
C MET A 69 2.61 -2.76 27.83
N ASN A 70 2.11 -2.88 26.59
CA ASN A 70 2.64 -3.81 25.59
C ASN A 70 3.15 -3.10 24.32
N GLY A 71 3.76 -3.85 23.40
CA GLY A 71 4.71 -3.38 22.38
C GLY A 71 4.38 -2.12 21.56
N ASP A 72 3.11 -1.74 21.40
CA ASP A 72 2.68 -0.42 20.90
C ASP A 72 2.10 0.39 22.08
N LYS A 73 2.88 1.35 22.60
CA LYS A 73 2.67 1.99 23.90
C LYS A 73 1.67 3.15 23.83
N CYS A 74 0.44 2.91 23.41
CA CYS A 74 -0.59 3.95 23.45
C CYS A 74 -0.95 4.28 24.90
N GLN A 75 -0.90 5.57 25.27
CA GLN A 75 -1.17 5.99 26.66
C GLN A 75 -2.58 6.54 26.85
N VAL A 76 -3.20 7.02 25.78
CA VAL A 76 -4.52 7.65 25.81
C VAL A 76 -5.44 6.93 24.85
N LYS A 77 -6.69 6.70 25.28
CA LYS A 77 -7.77 6.12 24.49
C LYS A 77 -8.98 7.03 24.54
N ALA A 78 -9.46 7.42 23.37
CA ALA A 78 -10.76 8.03 23.17
C ALA A 78 -11.66 7.01 22.45
N VAL A 79 -12.78 6.67 23.07
CA VAL A 79 -13.78 5.77 22.49
C VAL A 79 -15.16 6.40 22.64
N GLU A 80 -15.89 6.48 21.53
CA GLU A 80 -17.27 6.93 21.49
C GLU A 80 -18.06 5.94 20.63
N CYS A 81 -19.33 5.71 20.98
CA CYS A 81 -20.25 5.00 20.11
C CYS A 81 -21.68 5.46 20.39
N GLU A 82 -22.35 5.89 19.33
CA GLU A 82 -23.75 6.27 19.36
C GLU A 82 -24.58 5.24 18.58
N PRO A 83 -25.59 4.62 19.21
CA PRO A 83 -26.50 3.72 18.50
C PRO A 83 -27.32 4.52 17.49
N VAL A 84 -27.46 4.01 16.26
CA VAL A 84 -28.32 4.64 15.25
C VAL A 84 -29.74 4.13 15.43
N GLU A 85 -30.68 5.03 15.73
CA GLU A 85 -32.09 4.68 15.91
C GLU A 85 -32.66 3.96 14.67
N ASN A 86 -33.46 2.91 14.91
CA ASN A 86 -34.07 2.06 13.89
C ASN A 86 -33.06 1.33 12.98
N SER A 87 -31.78 1.28 13.35
CA SER A 87 -30.75 0.49 12.66
C SER A 87 -30.24 -0.65 13.55
N ARG A 88 -29.51 -1.57 12.93
CA ARG A 88 -28.68 -2.57 13.65
C ARG A 88 -27.26 -2.09 13.91
N THR A 89 -26.92 -0.90 13.43
CA THR A 89 -25.58 -0.33 13.44
C THR A 89 -25.48 0.83 14.43
N GLY A 90 -24.26 1.13 14.87
CA GLY A 90 -23.92 2.36 15.56
C GLY A 90 -22.90 3.18 14.76
N ARG A 91 -22.58 4.37 15.24
CA ARG A 91 -21.49 5.20 14.75
C ARG A 91 -20.48 5.36 15.89
N GLY A 92 -19.27 4.84 15.70
CA GLY A 92 -18.24 4.86 16.73
C GLY A 92 -16.97 5.57 16.29
N SER A 93 -16.16 5.97 17.26
CA SER A 93 -14.77 6.39 17.07
C SER A 93 -13.90 5.63 18.08
N CYS A 94 -12.76 5.12 17.63
CA CYS A 94 -11.77 4.47 18.48
C CYS A 94 -10.37 4.98 18.13
N LEU A 95 -9.92 5.97 18.90
CA LEU A 95 -8.65 6.65 18.69
C LEU A 95 -7.72 6.37 19.87
N LEU A 96 -6.55 5.81 19.56
CA LEU A 96 -5.47 5.66 20.53
C LEU A 96 -4.41 6.71 20.21
N SER A 97 -3.92 7.43 21.22
CA SER A 97 -2.95 8.51 21.05
C SER A 97 -1.81 8.39 22.05
N ASN A 98 -0.73 9.15 21.80
CA ASN A 98 0.55 9.03 22.51
C ASN A 98 1.12 7.60 22.41
N CYS A 99 0.95 6.96 21.27
CA CYS A 99 1.51 5.64 20.96
C CYS A 99 3.01 5.74 20.61
N THR A 100 3.69 4.60 20.62
CA THR A 100 5.05 4.52 20.08
C THR A 100 5.03 4.90 18.59
N GLU A 101 6.00 5.66 18.11
CA GLU A 101 6.12 5.95 16.68
C GLU A 101 6.29 4.65 15.87
N LEU A 102 5.66 4.56 14.70
CA LEU A 102 5.97 3.48 13.75
C LEU A 102 7.36 3.75 13.16
N LEU A 103 8.33 2.89 13.47
CA LEU A 103 9.60 2.88 12.76
C LEU A 103 9.36 2.42 11.32
N THR A 104 9.40 3.36 10.38
CA THR A 104 9.38 3.04 8.95
C THR A 104 10.82 2.77 8.51
N THR A 105 11.19 1.50 8.34
CA THR A 105 12.49 1.14 7.77
C THR A 105 12.45 1.33 6.26
N THR A 106 13.01 2.43 5.76
CA THR A 106 13.20 2.64 4.32
C THR A 106 14.44 1.86 3.84
N THR A 107 14.23 0.77 3.11
CA THR A 107 15.32 0.04 2.46
C THR A 107 15.71 0.74 1.15
N THR A 108 16.85 1.43 1.13
CA THR A 108 17.41 2.01 -0.09
C THR A 108 18.27 0.98 -0.83
N THR A 109 17.78 0.48 -1.96
CA THR A 109 18.56 -0.41 -2.84
C THR A 109 19.43 0.43 -3.78
N THR A 110 20.71 0.59 -3.46
CA THR A 110 21.70 1.17 -4.38
C THR A 110 22.22 0.12 -5.37
N THR A 111 21.84 0.23 -6.64
CA THR A 111 22.41 -0.56 -7.74
C THR A 111 23.64 0.15 -8.31
N SER A 112 24.84 -0.29 -7.93
CA SER A 112 26.08 0.16 -8.57
C SER A 112 26.32 -0.61 -9.88
N ARG A 113 26.35 0.08 -11.02
CA ARG A 113 26.86 -0.50 -12.27
C ARG A 113 28.38 -0.69 -12.15
N PRO A 114 28.94 -1.88 -12.47
CA PRO A 114 30.39 -2.03 -12.53
C PRO A 114 30.93 -1.16 -13.67
N LEU A 115 31.81 -0.22 -13.34
CA LEU A 115 32.58 0.52 -14.33
C LEU A 115 33.68 -0.40 -14.86
N VAL A 116 33.45 -1.01 -16.03
CA VAL A 116 34.48 -1.79 -16.72
C VAL A 116 35.47 -0.80 -17.32
N THR A 117 36.63 -0.65 -16.68
CA THR A 117 37.79 0.05 -17.25
C THR A 117 38.40 -0.83 -18.34
N ILE A 118 38.15 -0.48 -19.61
CA ILE A 118 38.75 -1.17 -20.76
C ILE A 118 40.15 -0.57 -20.99
N ASN A 119 41.16 -1.14 -20.34
CA ASN A 119 42.55 -0.97 -20.78
C ASN A 119 42.91 -2.16 -21.69
N ALA A 120 43.43 -1.82 -22.86
CA ALA A 120 43.59 -2.71 -24.01
C ALA A 120 44.68 -3.79 -23.85
N ALA A 121 44.48 -4.85 -24.64
CA ALA A 121 45.46 -5.75 -25.27
C ALA A 121 45.78 -7.09 -24.55
N PRO A 122 46.15 -8.15 -25.31
CA PRO A 122 45.41 -9.42 -25.35
C PRO A 122 46.27 -10.66 -25.01
N GLU A 123 45.65 -11.79 -24.66
CA GLU A 123 46.10 -13.17 -24.98
C GLU A 123 45.15 -14.19 -24.28
N LEU A 124 44.26 -14.90 -24.98
CA LEU A 124 44.43 -16.17 -25.73
C LEU A 124 44.82 -17.39 -24.88
N VAL A 125 43.83 -18.07 -24.28
CA VAL A 125 43.78 -19.55 -24.14
C VAL A 125 42.28 -19.94 -24.12
N ALA A 126 41.65 -20.29 -25.23
CA ALA A 126 41.70 -21.57 -25.96
C ALA A 126 40.89 -22.72 -25.31
N LEU A 127 39.78 -23.07 -25.99
CA LEU A 127 39.34 -24.42 -26.37
C LEU A 127 38.83 -25.36 -25.25
N SER A 128 37.71 -26.12 -25.32
CA SER A 128 36.87 -26.68 -26.41
C SER A 128 35.52 -27.10 -25.78
N THR A 129 34.37 -27.26 -26.45
CA THR A 129 34.08 -28.09 -27.63
C THR A 129 32.83 -27.61 -28.37
N LEU A 130 32.89 -27.74 -29.71
CA LEU A 130 31.86 -27.48 -30.71
C LEU A 130 30.91 -28.68 -30.89
N VAL A 131 29.61 -28.40 -30.97
CA VAL A 131 28.60 -28.96 -31.91
C VAL A 131 27.54 -27.84 -32.02
N GLY A 132 27.38 -26.99 -33.05
CA GLY A 132 27.37 -27.17 -34.50
C GLY A 132 26.08 -27.89 -34.90
N LEU A 133 25.04 -27.38 -35.57
CA LEU A 133 24.82 -26.33 -36.57
C LEU A 133 23.26 -26.31 -36.70
N SER A 134 22.48 -25.24 -36.84
CA SER A 134 22.42 -24.36 -38.02
C SER A 134 21.15 -23.47 -37.95
N ILE A 135 21.36 -22.20 -38.31
CA ILE A 135 20.48 -21.38 -39.17
C ILE A 135 19.22 -20.76 -38.52
N ALA A 136 19.39 -19.47 -38.20
CA ALA A 136 18.37 -18.42 -38.20
C ALA A 136 17.45 -18.53 -39.44
N VAL A 137 16.21 -18.06 -39.38
CA VAL A 137 15.85 -16.75 -39.95
C VAL A 137 14.32 -16.61 -39.87
N SER A 138 13.88 -15.38 -39.58
CA SER A 138 12.59 -14.80 -39.94
C SER A 138 11.35 -15.04 -39.07
N SER A 139 11.08 -13.99 -38.28
CA SER A 139 9.85 -13.18 -38.32
C SER A 139 8.49 -13.85 -38.07
N PHE A 140 7.87 -13.47 -36.95
CA PHE A 140 6.44 -13.18 -36.78
C PHE A 140 6.38 -12.30 -35.51
N LEU A 141 6.41 -10.96 -35.56
CA LEU A 141 5.41 -10.01 -36.08
C LEU A 141 3.95 -10.43 -35.84
N CYS A 142 3.26 -9.52 -35.15
CA CYS A 142 1.82 -9.34 -35.04
C CYS A 142 1.01 -10.32 -34.16
N SER A 143 0.53 -9.73 -33.06
CA SER A 143 -0.87 -9.69 -32.62
C SER A 143 -1.60 -11.01 -32.34
N ASN A 144 -1.88 -11.25 -31.06
CA ASN A 144 -3.24 -11.38 -30.49
C ASN A 144 -3.12 -12.03 -29.10
N LEU A 145 -3.43 -11.29 -28.04
CA LEU A 145 -4.56 -11.60 -27.16
C LEU A 145 -4.90 -10.41 -26.28
#